data_AF-A0A962NG88-F1
#
_entry.id   AF-A0A962NG88-F1
#
_cell.length_a   1.000
_cell.length_b   1.000
_cell.length_c   1.000
_cell.angle_alpha   90.00
_cell.angle_beta   90.00
_cell.angle_gamma   90.00
#
_symmetry.space_group_name_H-M   'P 1'
#
loop_
_entity.id
_entity.type
_entity.pdbx_description
1 polymer ?
#
loop_
_entity_poly.entity_id
_entity_poly.type
_entity_poly.pdbx_seq_one_letter_code
_entity_poly.pdbx_strand_id
1 'polypeptide(L)'
;MAEPLTRAPDLHWLALDREWLLCGPAPSVDQATGNLPVLRQASVSPDELVLVRGYRQSLSGAAGPLASGGRLAVLTASQAARLQDGDGHAHHQITAVPWNQVLVRNEGRGEGKSGQGAATPRTDALVATVDGPRWLADVGTLAGWDRHSLRSGIVSARDWLQAQFQALPGVSVELDAFTVSGTTVHNVIATLPGSSRPEQIIVVGGHYDAIGG
;
A
#
# COMPACT_ATOMS: atom_id res chain seq x y z
N MET A 1 14.16 -14.72 -2.11
CA MET A 1 15.20 -14.02 -1.30
C MET A 1 14.86 -13.91 0.18
N ALA A 2 13.59 -13.95 0.62
CA ALA A 2 13.28 -13.81 2.05
C ALA A 2 13.87 -14.93 2.94
N GLU A 3 13.77 -16.19 2.54
CA GLU A 3 14.21 -17.32 3.38
C GLU A 3 15.71 -17.31 3.75
N PRO A 4 16.66 -17.05 2.83
CA PRO A 4 18.08 -16.98 3.18
C PRO A 4 18.43 -15.83 4.15
N LEU A 5 17.75 -14.68 4.01
CA LEU A 5 18.04 -13.46 4.79
C LEU A 5 17.54 -13.55 6.23
N THR A 6 16.50 -14.33 6.50
CA THR A 6 16.01 -14.59 7.88
C THR A 6 17.01 -15.34 8.77
N ARG A 7 18.12 -15.84 8.22
CA ARG A 7 19.13 -16.65 8.93
C ARG A 7 20.46 -15.93 9.18
N ALA A 8 20.62 -14.66 8.78
CA ALA A 8 21.83 -13.86 9.00
C ALA A 8 21.60 -12.87 10.16
N PRO A 9 22.05 -13.18 11.39
CA PRO A 9 21.73 -12.38 12.59
C PRO A 9 22.44 -11.02 12.64
N ASP A 10 23.52 -10.85 11.87
CA ASP A 10 24.32 -9.62 11.79
C ASP A 10 23.88 -8.70 10.64
N LEU A 11 22.80 -9.06 9.95
CA LEU A 11 22.27 -8.33 8.81
C LEU A 11 20.89 -7.75 9.16
N HIS A 12 20.76 -6.43 9.06
CA HIS A 12 19.48 -5.76 8.98
C HIS A 12 19.00 -5.79 7.53
N TRP A 13 17.76 -6.23 7.30
CA TRP A 13 17.18 -6.23 5.96
C TRP A 13 15.77 -5.66 5.95
N LEU A 14 15.37 -5.10 4.81
CA LEU A 14 14.03 -4.58 4.61
C LEU A 14 13.62 -4.79 3.16
N ALA A 15 12.45 -5.40 2.93
CA ALA A 15 11.88 -5.46 1.58
C ALA A 15 10.84 -4.35 1.40
N LEU A 16 11.05 -3.52 0.37
CA LEU A 16 10.20 -2.42 -0.05
C LEU A 16 9.87 -2.60 -1.52
N ASP A 17 8.74 -3.24 -1.76
CA ASP A 17 8.27 -3.56 -3.11
C ASP A 17 9.29 -4.40 -3.91
N ARG A 18 9.91 -3.80 -4.94
CA ARG A 18 10.92 -4.45 -5.79
C ARG A 18 12.34 -4.23 -5.28
N GLU A 19 12.53 -3.40 -4.27
CA GLU A 19 13.82 -3.05 -3.71
C GLU A 19 14.05 -3.75 -2.37
N TRP A 20 15.31 -4.11 -2.13
CA TRP A 20 15.78 -4.69 -0.89
C TRP A 20 16.87 -3.80 -0.33
N LEU A 21 16.71 -3.37 0.91
CA LEU A 21 17.75 -2.69 1.66
C LEU A 21 18.42 -3.71 2.58
N LEU A 22 19.74 -3.81 2.48
CA LEU A 22 20.58 -4.64 3.35
C LEU A 22 21.59 -3.72 4.05
N CYS A 23 21.74 -3.89 5.36
CA CYS A 23 22.71 -3.16 6.15
C CYS A 23 23.42 -4.12 7.11
N GLY A 24 24.75 -4.14 7.08
CA GLY A 24 25.57 -5.03 7.88
C GLY A 24 27.01 -5.10 7.37
N PRO A 25 27.84 -5.99 7.94
CA PRO A 25 29.21 -6.19 7.50
C PRO A 25 29.28 -6.54 6.01
N ALA A 26 30.25 -5.97 5.29
CA ALA A 26 30.40 -6.20 3.84
C ALA A 26 30.45 -7.69 3.47
N PRO A 27 31.18 -8.58 4.17
CA PRO A 27 31.17 -10.01 3.86
C PRO A 27 29.78 -10.65 3.93
N SER A 28 28.98 -10.25 4.92
CA SER A 28 27.62 -10.76 5.14
C SER A 28 26.64 -10.26 4.06
N VAL A 29 26.77 -9.00 3.65
CA VAL A 29 26.02 -8.43 2.51
C VAL A 29 26.41 -9.14 1.20
N ASP A 30 27.71 -9.39 0.99
CA ASP A 30 28.21 -10.04 -0.23
C ASP A 30 27.73 -11.48 -0.32
N GLN A 31 27.77 -12.21 0.79
CA GLN A 31 27.23 -13.56 0.88
C GLN A 31 25.71 -13.57 0.62
N ALA A 32 24.98 -12.61 1.15
CA ALA A 32 23.53 -12.52 1.04
C ALA A 32 23.05 -12.14 -0.36
N THR A 33 23.79 -11.27 -1.05
CA THR A 33 23.44 -10.76 -2.38
C THR A 33 23.99 -11.63 -3.52
N GLY A 34 25.09 -12.34 -3.30
CA GLY A 34 25.73 -13.17 -4.31
C GLY A 34 26.04 -12.38 -5.58
N ASN A 35 25.41 -12.78 -6.69
CA ASN A 35 25.59 -12.13 -8.00
C ASN A 35 24.50 -11.11 -8.35
N LEU A 36 23.63 -10.75 -7.40
CA LEU A 36 22.58 -9.78 -7.64
C LEU A 36 23.17 -8.37 -7.86
N PRO A 37 22.54 -7.52 -8.68
CA PRO A 37 22.93 -6.13 -8.79
C PRO A 37 22.70 -5.41 -7.47
N VAL A 38 23.76 -4.83 -6.89
CA VAL A 38 23.71 -4.11 -5.61
C VAL A 38 24.19 -2.68 -5.82
N LEU A 39 23.37 -1.71 -5.44
CA LEU A 39 23.82 -0.33 -5.26
C LEU A 39 24.42 -0.19 -3.86
N ARG A 40 25.72 0.08 -3.77
CA ARG A 40 26.39 0.34 -2.48
C ARG A 40 26.39 1.83 -2.18
N GLN A 41 26.04 2.16 -0.95
CA GLN A 41 26.13 3.51 -0.41
C GLN A 41 27.28 3.58 0.62
N ALA A 42 27.71 4.79 0.95
CA ALA A 42 28.70 4.98 2.02
C ALA A 42 28.21 4.36 3.34
N SER A 43 29.11 4.06 4.27
CA SER A 43 28.76 3.49 5.57
C SER A 43 27.78 4.41 6.32
N VAL A 44 26.50 4.05 6.30
CA VAL A 44 25.44 4.70 7.08
C VAL A 44 25.03 3.73 8.19
N SER A 45 24.91 4.25 9.42
CA SER A 45 24.43 3.45 10.54
C SER A 45 22.95 3.08 10.34
N PRO A 46 22.51 1.84 10.62
CA PRO A 46 21.10 1.47 10.59
C PRO A 46 20.20 2.41 11.43
N ASP A 47 20.74 2.96 12.53
CA ASP A 47 20.02 3.84 13.46
C ASP A 47 19.84 5.26 12.90
N GLU A 48 20.59 5.65 11.87
CA GLU A 48 20.45 6.93 11.18
C GLU A 48 19.42 6.87 10.05
N LEU A 49 18.83 5.68 9.82
CA LEU A 49 17.84 5.46 8.77
C LEU A 49 16.42 5.61 9.31
N VAL A 50 15.58 6.23 8.49
CA VAL A 50 14.17 6.43 8.78
C VAL A 50 13.30 5.96 7.63
N LEU A 51 12.14 5.40 7.97
CA LEU A 51 11.07 5.09 7.03
C LEU A 51 10.16 6.31 6.92
N VAL A 52 10.01 6.81 5.70
CA VAL A 52 9.05 7.86 5.36
C VAL A 52 7.86 7.24 4.64
N ARG A 53 6.68 7.37 5.23
CA ARG A 53 5.38 7.01 4.65
C ARG A 53 4.76 8.25 3.99
N GLY A 54 4.10 8.09 2.85
CA GLY A 54 3.57 9.23 2.10
C GLY A 54 4.63 9.95 1.26
N TYR A 55 5.76 9.31 0.98
CA TYR A 55 6.82 9.86 0.14
C TYR A 55 6.31 10.12 -1.28
N ARG A 56 6.37 11.38 -1.74
CA ARG A 56 5.92 11.83 -3.07
C ARG A 56 6.98 12.59 -3.85
N GLN A 57 8.09 12.96 -3.22
CA GLN A 57 9.13 13.74 -3.88
C GLN A 57 10.03 12.81 -4.70
N SER A 58 10.42 13.24 -5.90
CA SER A 58 11.47 12.59 -6.67
C SER A 58 12.82 13.18 -6.29
N LEU A 59 13.33 12.84 -5.11
CA LEU A 59 14.74 13.12 -4.84
C LEU A 59 15.59 12.19 -5.72
N SER A 60 16.46 12.76 -6.54
CA SER A 60 17.29 11.99 -7.50
C SER A 60 18.78 12.06 -7.18
N GLY A 61 19.53 11.04 -7.60
CA GLY A 61 20.98 10.97 -7.39
C GLY A 61 21.35 10.73 -5.93
N ALA A 62 22.48 11.29 -5.45
CA ALA A 62 22.94 11.14 -4.06
C ALA A 62 21.99 11.75 -3.00
N ALA A 63 20.99 12.53 -3.43
CA ALA A 63 19.93 13.05 -2.57
C ALA A 63 18.72 12.11 -2.48
N GLY A 64 18.66 11.07 -3.33
CA GLY A 64 17.54 10.15 -3.43
C GLY A 64 17.41 9.16 -2.27
N PRO A 65 16.28 8.44 -2.20
CA PRO A 65 16.08 7.39 -1.21
C PRO A 65 17.08 6.24 -1.38
N LEU A 66 17.46 5.63 -0.26
CA LEU A 66 18.30 4.44 -0.24
C LEU A 66 17.55 3.20 -0.74
N ALA A 67 16.25 3.17 -0.48
CA ALA A 67 15.29 2.23 -1.05
C ALA A 67 13.89 2.86 -1.05
N SER A 68 13.05 2.52 -2.01
CA SER A 68 11.68 3.02 -2.13
C SER A 68 10.73 2.00 -2.74
N GLY A 69 9.44 2.13 -2.43
CA GLY A 69 8.40 1.26 -2.94
C GLY A 69 7.02 1.87 -2.69
N GLY A 70 6.23 2.09 -3.75
CA GLY A 70 4.96 2.81 -3.66
C GLY A 70 5.14 4.22 -3.08
N ARG A 71 4.46 4.52 -1.96
CA ARG A 71 4.61 5.80 -1.22
C ARG A 71 5.51 5.66 0.02
N LEU A 72 6.42 4.69 0.02
CA LEU A 72 7.39 4.48 1.07
C LEU A 72 8.80 4.75 0.55
N ALA A 73 9.63 5.32 1.42
CA ALA A 73 11.06 5.49 1.17
C ALA A 73 11.85 5.30 2.46
N VAL A 74 13.06 4.76 2.34
CA VAL A 74 14.08 4.81 3.39
C VAL A 74 15.08 5.88 3.03
N LEU A 75 15.28 6.79 3.98
CA LEU A 75 16.17 7.93 3.89
C LEU A 75 17.08 7.95 5.11
N THR A 76 18.20 8.66 5.01
CA THR A 76 18.90 9.09 6.22
C THR A 76 18.07 10.15 6.96
N ALA A 77 18.27 10.28 8.26
CA ALA A 77 17.62 11.33 9.06
C ALA A 77 17.88 12.75 8.48
N SER A 78 19.08 12.99 7.96
CA SER A 78 19.46 14.25 7.33
C SER A 78 18.75 14.52 6.00
N GLN A 79 18.49 13.48 5.20
CA GLN A 79 17.67 13.59 3.99
C GLN A 79 16.20 13.83 4.35
N ALA A 80 15.66 13.12 5.35
CA ALA A 80 14.27 13.24 5.78
C ALA A 80 13.96 14.62 6.38
N ALA A 81 14.92 15.25 7.07
CA ALA A 81 14.77 16.62 7.58
C ALA A 81 14.45 17.63 6.46
N ARG A 82 14.98 17.42 5.24
CA ARG A 82 14.73 18.30 4.08
C ARG A 82 13.32 18.14 3.50
N LEU A 83 12.58 17.11 3.88
CA LEU A 83 11.19 16.91 3.44
C LEU A 83 10.21 17.85 4.16
N GLN A 84 10.59 18.38 5.33
CA GLN A 84 9.72 19.22 6.17
C GLN A 84 9.67 20.67 5.68
N ASP A 85 10.60 21.09 4.84
CA ASP A 85 10.74 22.49 4.40
C ASP A 85 9.86 22.87 3.18
N GLY A 86 9.09 21.91 2.63
CA GLY A 86 8.20 22.13 1.48
C GLY A 86 6.73 22.10 1.86
N ASP A 87 6.07 23.26 1.77
CA ASP A 87 4.62 23.47 1.73
C ASP A 87 3.78 22.74 2.80
N GLY A 88 3.86 23.21 4.06
CA GLY A 88 2.79 23.36 5.08
C GLY A 88 1.75 22.25 5.37
N HIS A 89 1.72 21.17 4.60
CA HIS A 89 0.73 20.09 4.55
C HIS A 89 1.48 18.78 4.24
N ALA A 90 2.49 18.50 5.06
CA ALA A 90 3.22 17.24 5.01
C ALA A 90 2.26 16.07 5.36
N HIS A 91 1.71 15.41 4.35
CA HIS A 91 0.98 14.13 4.51
C HIS A 91 1.92 12.94 4.72
N HIS A 92 3.17 13.19 5.15
CA HIS A 92 4.16 12.16 5.34
C HIS A 92 4.39 11.88 6.82
N GLN A 93 4.62 10.62 7.14
CA GLN A 93 4.94 10.17 8.50
C GLN A 93 6.36 9.62 8.50
N ILE A 94 7.19 10.11 9.42
CA ILE A 94 8.57 9.64 9.60
C ILE A 94 8.60 8.72 10.82
N THR A 95 9.15 7.53 10.67
CA THR A 95 9.26 6.52 11.72
C THR A 95 10.61 5.82 11.66
N ALA A 96 11.03 5.16 12.74
CA ALA A 96 12.19 4.26 12.71
C ALA A 96 11.98 3.15 11.67
N VAL A 97 13.06 2.68 11.04
CA VAL A 97 12.98 1.56 10.10
C VAL A 97 12.63 0.29 10.86
N PRO A 98 11.52 -0.39 10.53
CA PRO A 98 11.18 -1.65 11.15
C PRO A 98 11.93 -2.76 10.42
N TRP A 99 13.16 -3.01 10.84
CA TRP A 99 14.05 -3.99 10.23
C TRP A 99 13.51 -5.42 10.29
N ASN A 100 14.05 -6.25 9.40
CA ASN A 100 13.87 -7.70 9.30
C ASN A 100 12.45 -8.15 8.96
N GLN A 101 11.80 -7.38 8.08
CA GLN A 101 10.47 -7.70 7.59
C GLN A 101 10.25 -7.22 6.14
N VAL A 102 9.20 -7.78 5.56
CA VAL A 102 8.62 -7.29 4.31
C VAL A 102 7.62 -6.21 4.64
N LEU A 103 7.92 -4.95 4.30
CA LEU A 103 7.00 -3.84 4.55
C LEU A 103 5.92 -3.72 3.48
N VAL A 104 6.35 -3.80 2.23
CA VAL A 104 5.48 -3.84 1.07
C VAL A 104 6.08 -4.85 0.13
N ARG A 105 5.23 -5.66 -0.47
CA ARG A 105 5.59 -6.46 -1.63
C ARG A 105 4.45 -6.27 -2.61
N ASN A 106 4.72 -5.56 -3.71
CA ASN A 106 3.80 -5.63 -4.82
C ASN A 106 4.05 -6.98 -5.47
N GLU A 107 3.12 -7.91 -5.29
CA GLU A 107 3.01 -9.04 -6.20
C GLU A 107 2.47 -8.48 -7.52
N GLY A 108 3.28 -7.66 -8.20
CA GLY A 108 2.91 -7.05 -9.46
C GLY A 108 2.41 -8.15 -10.40
N ARG A 109 1.45 -7.82 -11.27
CA ARG A 109 1.14 -8.66 -12.42
C ARG A 109 2.45 -8.78 -13.21
N GLY A 110 3.17 -9.88 -13.03
CA GLY A 110 4.59 -9.98 -13.37
C GLY A 110 4.91 -9.36 -14.73
N GLU A 111 5.85 -8.39 -14.74
CA GLU A 111 6.47 -7.91 -15.98
C GLU A 111 7.32 -9.05 -16.55
N GLY A 112 6.67 -9.95 -17.28
CA GLY A 112 7.33 -11.13 -17.82
C GLY A 112 6.37 -12.29 -17.91
N LYS A 113 5.65 -12.34 -19.04
CA LYS A 113 4.67 -13.35 -19.43
C LYS A 113 3.39 -13.28 -18.59
N SER A 114 2.28 -13.49 -19.27
CA SER A 114 1.02 -13.99 -18.72
C SER A 114 1.25 -15.31 -17.98
N GLY A 115 1.95 -15.27 -16.85
CA GLY A 115 1.76 -16.24 -15.80
C GLY A 115 0.38 -15.95 -15.25
N GLN A 116 -0.66 -16.50 -15.90
CA GLN A 116 -1.73 -17.10 -15.12
C GLN A 116 -0.99 -17.92 -14.05
N GLY A 117 -0.83 -17.38 -12.84
CA GLY A 117 -0.64 -18.25 -11.69
C GLY A 117 -1.78 -19.24 -11.83
N ALA A 118 -1.45 -20.51 -12.11
CA ALA A 118 -2.38 -21.47 -12.70
C ALA A 118 -3.72 -21.28 -12.01
N ALA A 119 -4.71 -20.75 -12.76
CA ALA A 119 -5.98 -20.39 -12.17
C ALA A 119 -6.44 -21.65 -11.46
N THR A 120 -6.48 -21.58 -10.13
CA THR A 120 -6.82 -22.78 -9.38
C THR A 120 -8.27 -23.08 -9.77
N PRO A 121 -8.70 -24.35 -9.83
CA PRO A 121 -10.11 -24.66 -10.08
C PRO A 121 -11.07 -23.87 -9.16
N ARG A 122 -10.58 -23.51 -7.96
CA ARG A 122 -11.27 -22.62 -7.02
C ARG A 122 -11.37 -21.17 -7.51
N THR A 123 -10.30 -20.59 -8.05
CA THR A 123 -10.30 -19.23 -8.60
C THR A 123 -11.22 -19.13 -9.82
N ASP A 124 -11.16 -20.11 -10.73
CA ASP A 124 -12.03 -20.13 -11.91
C ASP A 124 -13.50 -20.28 -11.52
N ALA A 125 -13.80 -21.13 -10.54
CA ALA A 125 -15.15 -21.26 -10.00
C ALA A 125 -15.66 -19.92 -9.42
N LEU A 126 -14.82 -19.18 -8.70
CA LEU A 126 -15.19 -17.85 -8.17
C LEU A 126 -15.41 -16.83 -9.29
N VAL A 127 -14.52 -16.78 -10.29
CA VAL A 127 -14.68 -15.87 -11.44
C VAL A 127 -15.97 -16.17 -12.20
N ALA A 128 -16.33 -17.45 -12.34
CA ALA A 128 -17.59 -17.85 -12.96
C ALA A 128 -18.85 -17.40 -12.20
N THR A 129 -18.74 -17.05 -10.91
CA THR A 129 -19.87 -16.48 -10.13
C THR A 129 -20.05 -14.97 -10.31
N VAL A 130 -19.17 -14.30 -11.05
CA VAL A 130 -19.28 -12.85 -11.28
C VAL A 130 -20.46 -12.56 -12.20
N ASP A 131 -21.45 -11.86 -11.64
CA ASP A 131 -22.61 -11.36 -12.37
C ASP A 131 -22.30 -10.00 -13.02
N GLY A 132 -21.96 -10.04 -14.31
CA GLY A 132 -21.61 -8.87 -15.11
C GLY A 132 -22.75 -7.84 -15.21
N PRO A 133 -24.00 -8.24 -15.54
CA PRO A 133 -25.15 -7.33 -15.53
C PRO A 133 -25.37 -6.63 -14.20
N ARG A 134 -25.30 -7.36 -13.06
CA ARG A 134 -25.41 -6.75 -11.73
C ARG A 134 -24.30 -5.74 -11.49
N TRP A 135 -23.06 -6.10 -11.80
CA TRP A 135 -21.91 -5.19 -11.68
C TRP A 135 -22.10 -3.91 -12.50
N LEU A 136 -22.57 -4.02 -13.75
CA LEU A 136 -22.80 -2.86 -14.60
C LEU A 136 -23.93 -1.97 -14.07
N ALA A 137 -25.00 -2.57 -13.52
CA ALA A 137 -26.09 -1.84 -12.89
C ALA A 137 -25.60 -1.03 -11.68
N ASP A 138 -24.78 -1.65 -10.82
CA ASP A 138 -24.16 -0.99 -9.66
C ASP A 138 -23.28 0.21 -10.07
N VAL A 139 -22.45 0.02 -11.10
CA VAL A 139 -21.64 1.10 -11.69
C VAL A 139 -22.54 2.22 -12.24
N GLY A 140 -23.62 1.87 -12.95
CA GLY A 140 -24.58 2.82 -13.49
C GLY A 140 -25.30 3.62 -12.40
N THR A 141 -25.69 2.98 -11.29
CA THR A 141 -26.27 3.66 -10.13
C THR A 141 -25.30 4.70 -9.55
N LEU A 142 -24.05 4.30 -9.28
CA LEU A 142 -23.06 5.23 -8.75
C LEU A 142 -22.80 6.38 -9.73
N ALA A 143 -22.65 6.08 -11.03
CA ALA A 143 -22.42 7.06 -12.08
C ALA A 143 -23.57 8.07 -12.27
N GLY A 144 -24.77 7.76 -11.77
CA GLY A 144 -25.92 8.67 -11.79
C GLY A 144 -25.80 9.86 -10.82
N TRP A 145 -24.85 9.83 -9.87
CA TRP A 145 -24.64 10.92 -8.91
C TRP A 145 -23.37 11.72 -9.22
N ASP A 146 -23.42 13.03 -8.95
CA ASP A 146 -22.22 13.86 -8.78
C ASP A 146 -21.56 13.53 -7.45
N ARG A 147 -20.57 12.63 -7.51
CA ARG A 147 -19.84 12.12 -6.34
C ARG A 147 -18.62 12.98 -6.01
N HIS A 148 -18.62 14.26 -6.38
CA HIS A 148 -17.60 15.18 -5.87
C HIS A 148 -17.75 15.36 -4.35
N SER A 149 -16.65 15.29 -3.61
CA SER A 149 -16.62 15.33 -2.13
C SER A 149 -17.24 16.58 -1.50
N LEU A 150 -17.42 17.65 -2.29
CA LEU A 150 -18.07 18.92 -1.88
C LEU A 150 -19.49 19.10 -2.45
N ARG A 151 -20.13 18.01 -2.88
CA ARG A 151 -21.47 18.01 -3.49
C ARG A 151 -22.35 16.98 -2.80
N SER A 152 -23.67 17.14 -2.91
CA SER A 152 -24.62 16.28 -2.19
C SER A 152 -24.64 14.82 -2.67
N GLY A 153 -24.28 14.56 -3.93
CA GLY A 153 -24.29 13.21 -4.48
C GLY A 153 -23.30 12.25 -3.81
N ILE A 154 -22.25 12.76 -3.14
CA ILE A 154 -21.37 11.93 -2.31
C ILE A 154 -22.13 11.25 -1.15
N VAL A 155 -23.14 11.93 -0.59
CA VAL A 155 -23.96 11.41 0.50
C VAL A 155 -24.85 10.28 -0.01
N SER A 156 -25.49 10.47 -1.17
CA SER A 156 -26.29 9.43 -1.81
C SER A 156 -25.47 8.19 -2.15
N ALA A 157 -24.25 8.38 -2.67
CA ALA A 157 -23.35 7.28 -2.97
C ALA A 157 -22.90 6.53 -1.70
N ARG A 158 -22.55 7.26 -0.62
CA ARG A 158 -22.21 6.68 0.68
C ARG A 158 -23.35 5.81 1.22
N ASP A 159 -24.55 6.35 1.27
CA ASP A 159 -25.71 5.66 1.84
C ASP A 159 -26.08 4.42 1.02
N TRP A 160 -25.98 4.51 -0.30
CA TRP A 160 -26.18 3.38 -1.18
C TRP A 160 -25.13 2.28 -0.97
N LEU A 161 -23.83 2.63 -0.92
CA LEU A 161 -22.76 1.67 -0.65
C LEU A 161 -22.92 1.01 0.72
N GLN A 162 -23.26 1.80 1.74
CA GLN A 162 -23.54 1.28 3.08
C GLN A 162 -24.66 0.24 3.05
N ALA A 163 -25.78 0.55 2.37
CA ALA A 163 -26.89 -0.38 2.23
C ALA A 163 -26.51 -1.65 1.45
N GLN A 164 -25.75 -1.52 0.36
CA GLN A 164 -25.28 -2.69 -0.42
C GLN A 164 -24.41 -3.62 0.43
N PHE A 165 -23.46 -3.08 1.20
CA PHE A 165 -22.60 -3.90 2.05
C PHE A 165 -23.34 -4.49 3.25
N GLN A 166 -24.28 -3.76 3.86
CA GLN A 166 -25.10 -4.27 4.96
C GLN A 166 -26.01 -5.44 4.55
N ALA A 167 -26.39 -5.50 3.28
CA ALA A 167 -27.18 -6.61 2.75
C ALA A 167 -26.35 -7.92 2.62
N LEU A 168 -25.02 -7.86 2.73
CA LEU A 168 -24.16 -9.05 2.63
C LEU A 168 -24.15 -9.83 3.95
N PRO A 169 -24.39 -11.16 3.92
CA PRO A 169 -24.38 -11.97 5.13
C PRO A 169 -23.02 -11.92 5.86
N GLY A 170 -23.06 -11.66 7.17
CA GLY A 170 -21.88 -11.68 8.03
C GLY A 170 -20.96 -10.45 7.92
N VAL A 171 -21.35 -9.44 7.15
CA VAL A 171 -20.60 -8.19 6.99
C VAL A 171 -21.09 -7.15 7.99
N SER A 172 -20.17 -6.53 8.74
CA SER A 172 -20.42 -5.31 9.51
C SER A 172 -19.98 -4.08 8.71
N VAL A 173 -20.72 -2.99 8.80
CA VAL A 173 -20.41 -1.74 8.08
C VAL A 173 -20.33 -0.57 9.03
N GLU A 174 -19.27 0.21 8.92
CA GLU A 174 -19.05 1.46 9.66
C GLU A 174 -18.73 2.62 8.72
N LEU A 175 -18.97 3.84 9.19
CA LEU A 175 -18.63 5.08 8.51
C LEU A 175 -17.49 5.77 9.27
N ASP A 176 -16.35 5.95 8.61
CA ASP A 176 -15.20 6.65 9.17
C ASP A 176 -15.16 8.08 8.62
N ALA A 177 -15.38 9.06 9.49
CA ALA A 177 -15.54 10.45 9.11
C ALA A 177 -14.18 11.18 8.98
N PHE A 178 -14.02 11.98 7.93
CA PHE A 178 -12.87 12.85 7.72
C PHE A 178 -13.29 14.18 7.07
N THR A 179 -12.41 15.18 7.09
CA THR A 179 -12.71 16.54 6.62
C THR A 179 -11.96 16.86 5.32
N VAL A 180 -12.69 17.32 4.31
CA VAL A 180 -12.16 17.83 3.04
C VAL A 180 -12.65 19.27 2.86
N SER A 181 -11.72 20.24 2.88
CA SER A 181 -12.04 21.67 2.72
C SER A 181 -13.18 22.16 3.64
N GLY A 182 -13.19 21.71 4.90
CA GLY A 182 -14.23 22.05 5.88
C GLY A 182 -15.53 21.26 5.75
N THR A 183 -15.65 20.36 4.78
CA THR A 183 -16.81 19.46 4.62
C THR A 183 -16.49 18.08 5.22
N THR A 184 -17.36 17.57 6.09
CA THR A 184 -17.25 16.20 6.59
C THR A 184 -17.74 15.21 5.55
N VAL A 185 -16.86 14.30 5.16
CA VAL A 185 -17.11 13.17 4.26
C VAL A 185 -16.77 11.87 4.99
N HIS A 186 -17.14 10.72 4.42
CA HIS A 186 -17.01 9.44 5.13
C HIS A 186 -16.36 8.37 4.24
N ASN A 187 -15.46 7.57 4.77
CA ASN A 187 -15.15 6.27 4.19
C ASN A 187 -16.27 5.29 4.55
N VAL A 188 -16.60 4.36 3.66
CA VAL A 188 -17.49 3.23 3.95
C VAL A 188 -16.62 2.00 4.15
N ILE A 189 -16.58 1.48 5.37
CA ILE A 189 -15.73 0.33 5.74
C ILE A 189 -16.63 -0.87 5.99
N ALA A 190 -16.50 -1.89 5.15
CA ALA A 190 -17.20 -3.17 5.28
C ALA A 190 -16.22 -4.26 5.72
N THR A 191 -16.53 -4.94 6.83
CA THR A 191 -15.67 -5.97 7.41
C THR A 191 -16.39 -7.30 7.47
N LEU A 192 -15.77 -8.33 6.89
CA LEU A 192 -16.15 -9.73 7.04
C LEU A 192 -15.08 -10.43 7.90
N PRO A 193 -15.38 -10.81 9.15
CA PRO A 193 -14.42 -11.48 10.01
C PRO A 193 -13.97 -12.82 9.42
N GLY A 194 -12.66 -13.04 9.35
CA GLY A 194 -12.08 -14.31 8.91
C GLY A 194 -12.38 -15.42 9.91
N SER A 195 -12.85 -16.58 9.44
CA SER A 195 -13.18 -17.72 10.32
C SER A 195 -11.96 -18.59 10.69
N SER A 196 -10.94 -18.64 9.83
CA SER A 196 -9.77 -19.52 10.03
C SER A 196 -8.48 -18.78 10.41
N ARG A 197 -8.37 -17.49 10.10
CA ARG A 197 -7.18 -16.65 10.32
C ARG A 197 -7.60 -15.21 10.64
N PRO A 198 -8.27 -14.96 11.78
CA PRO A 198 -8.82 -13.64 12.12
C PRO A 198 -7.75 -12.56 12.29
N GLU A 199 -6.49 -12.93 12.50
CA GLU A 199 -5.33 -12.03 12.57
C GLU A 199 -4.84 -11.56 11.20
N GLN A 200 -5.21 -12.24 10.12
CA GLN A 200 -4.84 -11.85 8.76
C GLN A 200 -5.87 -10.87 8.20
N ILE A 201 -5.42 -9.65 7.97
CA ILE A 201 -6.25 -8.60 7.37
C ILE A 201 -5.99 -8.57 5.87
N ILE A 202 -7.05 -8.77 5.08
CA ILE A 202 -7.04 -8.57 3.63
C ILE A 202 -7.90 -7.35 3.34
N VAL A 203 -7.31 -6.34 2.71
CA VAL A 203 -8.01 -5.10 2.35
C VAL A 203 -8.23 -5.06 0.85
N VAL A 204 -9.48 -4.90 0.44
CA VAL A 204 -9.88 -4.57 -0.93
C VAL A 204 -10.53 -3.20 -0.87
N GLY A 205 -10.02 -2.24 -1.63
CA GLY A 205 -10.47 -0.85 -1.55
C GLY A 205 -10.57 -0.17 -2.91
N GLY A 206 -11.36 0.90 -2.95
CA GLY A 206 -11.54 1.78 -4.09
C GLY A 206 -12.06 3.14 -3.61
N HIS A 207 -11.83 4.17 -4.42
CA HIS A 207 -12.41 5.48 -4.16
C HIS A 207 -13.81 5.53 -4.78
N TYR A 208 -14.79 6.07 -4.06
CA TYR A 208 -16.15 6.23 -4.58
C TYR A 208 -16.47 7.68 -4.92
N ASP A 209 -15.64 8.63 -4.52
CA ASP A 209 -15.69 10.01 -4.98
C ASP A 209 -15.22 10.14 -6.43
N ALA A 210 -15.60 11.23 -7.08
CA ALA A 210 -15.21 11.57 -8.44
C ALA A 210 -14.79 13.04 -8.53
N ILE A 211 -13.97 13.37 -9.53
CA ILE A 211 -13.79 14.76 -9.92
C ILE A 211 -15.12 15.28 -10.48
N GLY A 212 -15.51 16.50 -10.10
CA GLY A 212 -16.77 17.09 -10.52
C GLY A 212 -16.81 17.28 -12.04
N GLY A 213 -17.98 17.08 -12.63
CA GLY A 213 -18.31 17.51 -13.98
C GLY A 213 -18.72 18.98 -14.03
#